data_AF-A0A9D7J0Q0-F1
#
_entry.id   AF-A0A9D7J0Q0-F1
#
_cell.length_a   1.000
_cell.length_b   1.000
_cell.length_c   1.000
_cell.angle_alpha   90.00
_cell.angle_beta   90.00
_cell.angle_gamma   90.00
#
_symmetry.space_group_name_H-M   'P 1'
#
loop_
_entity.id
_entity.type
_entity.pdbx_description
1 polymer ?
#
loop_
_entity_poly.entity_id
_entity_poly.type
_entity_poly.pdbx_seq_one_letter_code
_entity_poly.pdbx_strand_id
1 'polypeptide(L)'
;MGLFKSYGYTCNYLFRRQQLNSDLSKLITLQDIDVEIKQIREEIDKLPQRQQELENRFAASVKEYLDLKQQFEDAQSEKIRIETDLENEQARHQKFKTDLMKATNEREYTTAVREIDVTRKNISLMETEILKLMERSKNLNLWWERKLPRWNRVELKWTNNWPNGQSLRKATRLVSKTCRQNVSHCLLS
;
A
#
# COMPACT_ATOMS: atom_id res chain seq x y z
N MET A 1 76.25 -41.35 -41.80
CA MET A 1 75.75 -39.97 -41.61
C MET A 1 74.28 -39.93 -42.01
N GLY A 2 73.33 -39.97 -41.06
CA GLY A 2 71.90 -40.01 -41.43
C GLY A 2 70.86 -39.81 -40.33
N LEU A 3 71.23 -39.62 -39.06
CA LEU A 3 70.25 -39.59 -37.96
C LEU A 3 70.07 -38.22 -37.29
N PHE A 4 70.69 -37.14 -37.78
CA PHE A 4 70.61 -35.82 -37.12
C PHE A 4 69.56 -34.86 -37.68
N LYS A 5 68.90 -35.17 -38.80
CA LYS A 5 67.87 -34.29 -39.40
C LYS A 5 66.44 -34.55 -38.93
N SER A 6 66.16 -35.66 -38.23
CA SER A 6 64.78 -36.01 -37.82
C SER A 6 64.30 -35.28 -36.56
N TYR A 7 65.20 -34.84 -35.68
CA TYR A 7 64.82 -34.24 -34.39
C TYR A 7 64.46 -32.74 -34.48
N GLY A 8 64.83 -32.05 -35.56
CA GLY A 8 64.48 -30.64 -35.77
C GLY A 8 63.01 -30.42 -36.20
N TYR A 9 62.44 -31.35 -36.96
CA TYR A 9 61.06 -31.26 -37.46
C TYR A 9 60.01 -31.63 -36.40
N THR A 10 60.33 -32.52 -35.46
CA THR A 10 59.43 -32.92 -34.37
C THR A 10 59.34 -31.85 -33.27
N CYS A 11 60.43 -31.13 -33.00
CA CYS A 11 60.46 -30.04 -32.01
C CYS A 11 59.60 -28.82 -32.45
N ASN A 12 59.64 -28.45 -33.73
CA ASN A 12 58.83 -27.34 -34.28
C ASN A 12 57.33 -27.69 -34.31
N TYR A 13 56.99 -28.96 -34.59
CA TYR A 13 55.60 -29.42 -34.59
C TYR A 13 54.99 -29.44 -33.17
N LEU A 14 55.75 -29.85 -32.15
CA LEU A 14 55.30 -29.85 -30.77
C LEU A 14 55.12 -28.43 -30.20
N PHE A 15 56.05 -27.52 -30.48
CA PHE A 15 55.93 -26.12 -30.04
C PHE A 15 54.74 -25.41 -30.69
N ARG A 16 54.56 -25.57 -32.01
CA ARG A 16 53.40 -25.01 -32.74
C ARG A 16 52.07 -25.58 -32.23
N ARG A 17 52.03 -26.87 -31.88
CA ARG A 17 50.83 -27.51 -31.32
C ARG A 17 50.51 -27.01 -29.91
N GLN A 18 51.52 -26.78 -29.07
CA GLN A 18 51.32 -26.16 -27.75
C GLN A 18 50.82 -24.73 -27.86
N GLN A 19 51.36 -23.95 -28.80
CA GLN A 19 50.92 -22.58 -29.06
C GLN A 19 49.48 -22.54 -29.60
N LEU A 20 49.15 -23.40 -30.56
CA LEU A 20 47.78 -23.57 -31.07
C LEU A 20 46.79 -23.97 -29.96
N ASN A 21 47.18 -24.88 -29.06
CA ASN A 21 46.34 -25.27 -27.92
C ASN A 21 46.13 -24.10 -26.93
N SER A 22 47.16 -23.30 -26.69
CA SER A 22 47.08 -22.07 -25.87
C SER A 22 46.19 -21.01 -26.52
N ASP A 23 46.30 -20.83 -27.83
CA ASP A 23 45.50 -19.82 -28.52
C ASP A 23 44.04 -20.27 -28.64
N LEU A 24 43.80 -21.58 -28.80
CA LEU A 24 42.46 -22.16 -28.75
C LEU A 24 41.84 -22.02 -27.36
N SER A 25 42.60 -22.24 -26.28
CA SER A 25 42.06 -22.06 -24.91
C SER A 25 41.69 -20.59 -24.63
N LYS A 26 42.50 -19.64 -25.10
CA LYS A 26 42.18 -18.21 -25.01
C LYS A 26 40.91 -17.86 -25.79
N LEU A 27 40.73 -18.43 -26.98
CA LEU A 27 39.52 -18.22 -27.78
C LEU A 27 38.26 -18.80 -27.11
N ILE A 28 38.37 -19.95 -26.45
CA ILE A 28 37.28 -20.52 -25.66
C ILE A 28 36.94 -19.59 -24.50
N THR A 29 37.92 -19.12 -23.73
CA THR A 29 37.66 -18.18 -22.63
C THR A 29 37.03 -16.87 -23.10
N LEU A 30 37.43 -16.37 -24.28
CA LEU A 30 36.83 -15.17 -24.86
C LEU A 30 35.38 -15.42 -25.27
N GLN A 31 35.09 -16.59 -25.85
CA GLN A 31 33.74 -16.98 -26.22
C GLN A 31 32.84 -17.11 -24.99
N ASP A 32 33.33 -17.69 -23.90
CA ASP A 32 32.59 -17.80 -22.64
C ASP A 32 32.25 -16.41 -22.09
N ILE A 33 33.22 -15.50 -22.07
CA ILE A 33 33.02 -14.10 -21.66
C ILE A 33 32.00 -13.40 -22.58
N ASP A 34 32.06 -13.61 -23.89
CA ASP A 34 31.11 -13.03 -24.85
C ASP A 34 29.68 -13.55 -24.62
N VAL A 35 29.52 -14.82 -24.23
CA VAL A 35 28.22 -15.41 -23.88
C VAL A 35 27.71 -14.79 -22.58
N GLU A 36 28.55 -14.65 -21.56
CA GLU A 36 28.18 -13.97 -20.31
C GLU A 36 27.78 -12.51 -20.53
N ILE A 37 28.53 -11.77 -21.35
CA ILE A 37 28.19 -10.38 -21.71
C ILE A 37 26.82 -10.31 -22.40
N LYS A 38 26.51 -11.24 -23.31
CA LYS A 38 25.20 -11.31 -23.96
C LYS A 38 24.08 -11.57 -22.96
N GLN A 39 24.26 -12.53 -22.05
CA GLN A 39 23.27 -12.83 -21.00
C GLN A 39 23.01 -11.62 -20.11
N ILE A 40 24.07 -10.94 -19.65
CA ILE A 40 23.94 -9.74 -18.81
C ILE A 40 23.22 -8.61 -19.57
N ARG A 41 23.51 -8.41 -20.86
CA ARG A 41 22.81 -7.42 -21.69
C ARG A 41 21.33 -7.73 -21.83
N GLU A 42 20.98 -8.99 -22.10
CA GLU A 42 19.58 -9.41 -22.15
C GLU A 42 18.85 -9.22 -20.83
N GLU A 43 19.54 -9.42 -19.69
CA GLU A 43 18.97 -9.13 -18.38
C GLU A 43 18.75 -7.64 -18.17
N ILE A 44 19.72 -6.80 -18.54
CA ILE A 44 19.60 -5.33 -18.48
C ILE A 44 18.42 -4.85 -19.33
N ASP A 45 18.24 -5.40 -20.53
CA ASP A 45 17.13 -5.04 -21.42
C ASP A 45 15.76 -5.44 -20.86
N LYS A 46 15.71 -6.50 -20.03
CA LYS A 46 14.48 -6.96 -19.34
C LYS A 46 14.18 -6.16 -18.05
N LEU A 47 15.17 -5.52 -17.44
CA LEU A 47 14.98 -4.70 -16.23
C LEU A 47 13.99 -3.54 -16.39
N PRO A 48 14.02 -2.69 -17.44
CA PRO A 48 13.09 -1.57 -17.56
C PRO A 48 11.64 -2.04 -17.65
N GLN A 49 11.37 -3.14 -18.36
CA GLN A 49 10.03 -3.71 -18.42
C GLN A 49 9.56 -4.19 -17.04
N ARG A 50 10.42 -4.90 -16.30
CA ARG A 50 10.12 -5.33 -14.92
C ARG A 50 9.90 -4.15 -13.97
N GLN A 51 10.69 -3.08 -14.13
CA GLN A 51 10.52 -1.84 -13.36
C GLN A 51 9.16 -1.21 -13.65
N GLN A 52 8.81 -1.06 -14.93
CA GLN A 52 7.52 -0.46 -15.32
C GLN A 52 6.33 -1.29 -14.84
N GLU A 53 6.40 -2.62 -14.94
CA GLU A 53 5.36 -3.50 -14.39
C GLU A 53 5.20 -3.36 -12.88
N LEU A 54 6.31 -3.22 -12.15
CA LEU A 54 6.33 -3.05 -10.71
C LEU A 54 5.80 -1.67 -10.30
N GLU A 55 6.19 -0.62 -11.00
CA GLU A 55 5.68 0.75 -10.84
C GLU A 55 4.17 0.81 -11.09
N ASN A 56 3.66 0.16 -12.14
CA ASN A 56 2.24 0.10 -12.44
C ASN A 56 1.45 -0.61 -11.34
N ARG A 57 1.95 -1.76 -10.85
CA ARG A 57 1.33 -2.49 -9.74
C ARG A 57 1.34 -1.67 -8.45
N PHE A 58 2.42 -0.93 -8.22
CA PHE A 58 2.55 -0.06 -7.06
C PHE A 58 1.58 1.12 -7.15
N ALA A 59 1.52 1.81 -8.28
CA ALA A 59 0.59 2.91 -8.52
C ALA A 59 -0.87 2.46 -8.34
N ALA A 60 -1.24 1.29 -8.85
CA ALA A 60 -2.56 0.70 -8.63
C ALA A 60 -2.83 0.46 -7.13
N SER A 61 -1.87 -0.13 -6.42
CA SER A 61 -2.00 -0.41 -4.98
C SER A 61 -2.09 0.87 -4.14
N VAL A 62 -1.37 1.92 -4.53
CA VAL A 62 -1.43 3.24 -3.87
C VAL A 62 -2.76 3.93 -4.16
N LYS A 63 -3.30 3.80 -5.37
CA LYS A 63 -4.61 4.34 -5.71
C LYS A 63 -5.71 3.66 -4.88
N GLU A 64 -5.69 2.33 -4.80
CA GLU A 64 -6.58 1.57 -3.92
C GLU A 64 -6.45 2.00 -2.45
N TYR A 65 -5.22 2.22 -1.99
CA TYR A 65 -4.93 2.71 -0.64
C TYR A 65 -5.61 4.07 -0.39
N LEU A 66 -5.42 5.03 -1.29
CA LEU A 66 -5.94 6.37 -1.13
C LEU A 66 -7.46 6.40 -1.20
N ASP A 67 -8.06 5.62 -2.10
CA ASP A 67 -9.51 5.51 -2.23
C ASP A 67 -10.14 4.93 -0.95
N LEU A 68 -9.58 3.83 -0.44
CA LEU A 68 -10.09 3.21 0.78
C LEU A 68 -9.89 4.09 2.01
N LYS A 69 -8.80 4.88 2.04
CA LYS A 69 -8.56 5.87 3.08
C LYS A 69 -9.61 6.98 3.02
N GLN A 70 -9.90 7.51 1.83
CA GLN A 70 -10.94 8.52 1.64
C GLN A 70 -12.29 8.00 2.13
N GLN A 71 -12.67 6.77 1.76
CA GLN A 71 -13.91 6.15 2.22
C GLN A 71 -14.00 6.01 3.75
N PHE A 72 -12.87 5.78 4.41
CA PHE A 72 -12.82 5.72 5.88
C PHE A 72 -13.00 7.11 6.51
N GLU A 73 -12.31 8.12 5.99
CA GLU A 73 -12.43 9.51 6.46
C GLU A 73 -13.85 10.05 6.23
N ASP A 74 -14.44 9.77 5.06
CA ASP A 74 -15.82 10.11 4.74
C ASP A 74 -16.80 9.46 5.72
N ALA A 75 -16.67 8.15 5.96
CA ALA A 75 -17.53 7.43 6.91
C ALA A 75 -17.42 7.96 8.34
N GLN A 76 -16.24 8.40 8.76
CA GLN A 76 -16.02 9.01 10.08
C GLN A 76 -16.63 10.41 10.16
N SER A 77 -16.44 11.24 9.14
CA SER A 77 -17.05 12.58 9.09
C SER A 77 -18.59 12.51 9.08
N GLU A 78 -19.13 11.56 8.33
CA GLU A 78 -20.57 11.29 8.25
C GLU A 78 -21.12 10.84 9.61
N LYS A 79 -20.41 9.94 10.30
CA LYS A 79 -20.77 9.51 11.65
C LYS A 79 -20.88 10.71 12.59
N ILE A 80 -19.88 11.59 12.62
CA ILE A 80 -19.86 12.77 13.50
C ILE A 80 -21.04 13.70 13.18
N ARG A 81 -21.36 13.88 11.89
CA ARG A 81 -22.52 14.68 11.47
C ARG A 81 -23.82 14.10 12.02
N ILE A 82 -24.06 12.81 11.79
CA ILE A 82 -25.29 12.15 12.26
C ILE A 82 -25.35 12.10 13.80
N GLU A 83 -24.22 11.95 14.49
CA GLU A 83 -24.17 12.05 15.95
C GLU A 83 -24.59 13.44 16.46
N THR A 84 -24.18 14.50 15.76
CA THR A 84 -24.61 15.87 16.08
C THR A 84 -26.11 16.06 15.82
N ASP A 85 -26.61 15.53 14.71
CA ASP A 85 -28.04 15.59 14.38
C ASP A 85 -28.89 14.77 15.37
N LEU A 86 -28.38 13.63 15.83
CA LEU A 86 -28.99 12.79 16.86
C LEU A 86 -29.12 13.55 18.18
N GLU A 87 -28.08 14.26 18.63
CA GLU A 87 -28.13 15.08 19.85
C GLU A 87 -29.19 16.18 19.74
N ASN A 88 -29.28 16.83 18.57
CA ASN A 88 -30.30 17.84 18.30
C ASN A 88 -31.73 17.25 18.34
N GLU A 89 -31.96 16.08 17.74
CA GLU A 89 -33.26 15.40 17.78
C GLU A 89 -33.61 14.89 19.18
N GLN A 90 -32.63 14.42 19.96
CA GLN A 90 -32.82 14.08 21.37
C GLN A 90 -33.22 15.30 22.21
N ALA A 91 -32.60 16.45 21.98
CA ALA A 91 -32.98 17.70 22.63
C ALA A 91 -34.40 18.14 22.26
N ARG A 92 -34.81 17.99 20.99
CA ARG A 92 -36.19 18.24 20.53
C ARG A 92 -37.18 17.29 21.18
N HIS A 93 -36.86 16.00 21.23
CA HIS A 93 -37.67 14.98 21.88
C HIS A 93 -37.90 15.29 23.37
N GLN A 94 -36.86 15.75 24.07
CA GLN A 94 -36.99 16.16 25.47
C GLN A 94 -37.86 17.41 25.63
N LYS A 95 -37.76 18.39 24.72
CA LYS A 95 -38.66 19.56 24.69
C LYS A 95 -40.11 19.15 24.53
N PHE A 96 -40.43 18.29 23.57
CA PHE A 96 -41.81 17.82 23.36
C PHE A 96 -42.34 17.02 24.55
N LYS A 97 -41.50 16.24 25.24
CA LYS A 97 -41.86 15.62 26.52
C LYS A 97 -42.21 16.64 27.59
N THR A 98 -41.43 17.72 27.71
CA THR A 98 -41.75 18.79 28.68
C THR A 98 -43.02 19.55 28.30
N ASP A 99 -43.28 19.75 27.01
CA ASP A 99 -44.49 20.41 26.51
C ASP A 99 -45.73 19.54 26.76
N LEU A 100 -45.62 18.22 26.56
CA LEU A 100 -46.68 17.26 26.90
C LEU A 100 -47.05 17.34 28.39
N MET A 101 -46.07 17.49 29.28
CA MET A 101 -46.33 17.61 30.73
C MET A 101 -46.99 18.93 31.12
N LYS A 102 -46.81 19.99 30.32
CA LYS A 102 -47.40 21.32 30.54
C LYS A 102 -48.72 21.52 29.80
N ALA A 103 -49.07 20.63 28.87
CA ALA A 103 -50.24 20.75 28.03
C ALA A 103 -51.51 20.74 28.89
N THR A 104 -52.32 21.79 28.74
CA THR A 104 -53.60 21.93 29.45
C THR A 104 -54.80 21.62 28.54
N ASN A 105 -54.57 21.63 27.22
CA ASN A 105 -55.59 21.41 26.20
C ASN A 105 -55.41 20.04 25.50
N GLU A 106 -56.51 19.37 25.18
CA GLU A 106 -56.53 18.09 24.45
C GLU A 106 -55.84 18.18 23.08
N ARG A 107 -55.98 19.32 22.39
CA ARG A 107 -55.31 19.54 21.09
C ARG A 107 -53.78 19.65 21.24
N GLU A 108 -53.30 20.29 22.30
CA GLU A 108 -51.86 20.42 22.57
C GLU A 108 -51.28 19.07 22.98
N TYR A 109 -52.00 18.33 23.82
CA TYR A 109 -51.63 16.98 24.23
C TYR A 109 -51.48 16.05 23.02
N THR A 110 -52.51 15.95 22.17
CA THR A 110 -52.49 15.07 21.00
C THR A 110 -51.41 15.45 19.99
N THR A 111 -51.12 16.73 19.83
CA THR A 111 -50.02 17.21 18.98
C THR A 111 -48.67 16.82 19.57
N ALA A 112 -48.43 17.09 20.86
CA ALA A 112 -47.18 16.74 21.53
C ALA A 112 -46.89 15.23 21.50
N VAL A 113 -47.91 14.38 21.70
CA VAL A 113 -47.74 12.92 21.58
C VAL A 113 -47.29 12.51 20.16
N ARG A 114 -47.91 13.09 19.12
CA ARG A 114 -47.50 12.80 17.72
C ARG A 114 -46.07 13.22 17.44
N GLU A 115 -45.67 14.41 17.89
CA GLU A 115 -44.29 14.90 17.71
C GLU A 115 -43.26 14.06 18.47
N ILE A 116 -43.62 13.56 19.66
CA ILE A 116 -42.79 12.61 20.42
C ILE A 116 -42.61 11.30 19.64
N ASP A 117 -43.66 10.78 19.02
CA ASP A 117 -43.58 9.55 18.23
C ASP A 117 -42.73 9.73 16.95
N VAL A 118 -42.84 10.89 16.29
CA VAL A 118 -42.03 11.23 15.11
C VAL A 118 -40.56 11.35 15.48
N THR A 119 -40.23 12.16 16.49
CA THR A 119 -38.84 12.34 16.96
C THR A 119 -38.23 11.03 17.45
N ARG A 120 -39.00 10.18 18.15
CA ARG A 120 -38.54 8.86 18.58
C ARG A 120 -38.17 7.96 17.39
N LYS A 121 -38.98 7.95 16.33
CA LYS A 121 -38.67 7.19 15.10
C LYS A 121 -37.40 7.72 14.43
N ASN A 122 -37.24 9.04 14.34
CA ASN A 122 -36.06 9.67 13.76
C ASN A 122 -34.78 9.31 14.54
N ILE A 123 -34.83 9.38 15.87
CA ILE A 123 -33.73 8.95 16.76
C ILE A 123 -33.32 7.51 16.46
N SER A 124 -34.28 6.57 16.43
CA SER A 124 -33.99 5.17 16.16
C SER A 124 -33.40 4.93 14.75
N LEU A 125 -33.84 5.69 13.75
CA LEU A 125 -33.27 5.62 12.39
C LEU A 125 -31.83 6.11 12.37
N MET A 126 -31.54 7.25 13.00
CA MET A 126 -30.20 7.83 13.11
C MET A 126 -29.25 6.92 13.89
N GLU A 127 -29.69 6.34 15.02
CA GLU A 127 -28.92 5.35 15.78
C GLU A 127 -28.55 4.13 14.93
N THR A 128 -29.51 3.63 14.13
CA THR A 128 -29.28 2.52 13.21
C THR A 128 -28.25 2.89 12.12
N GLU A 129 -28.29 4.12 11.62
CA GLU A 129 -27.34 4.61 10.62
C GLU A 129 -25.93 4.78 11.19
N ILE A 130 -25.80 5.33 12.40
CA ILE A 130 -24.53 5.41 13.12
C ILE A 130 -23.92 4.02 13.30
N LEU A 131 -24.71 3.03 13.72
CA LEU A 131 -24.24 1.65 13.87
C LEU A 131 -23.69 1.07 12.56
N LYS A 132 -24.38 1.31 11.44
CA LYS A 132 -23.91 0.89 10.10
C LYS A 132 -22.59 1.56 9.72
N LEU A 133 -22.44 2.86 9.99
CA LEU A 133 -21.22 3.61 9.72
C LEU A 133 -20.05 3.13 10.60
N MET A 134 -20.32 2.84 11.88
CA MET A 134 -19.34 2.27 12.79
C MET A 134 -18.86 0.89 12.33
N GLU A 135 -19.78 0.01 11.92
CA GLU A 135 -19.44 -1.30 11.38
C GLU A 135 -18.62 -1.18 10.09
N ARG A 136 -19.05 -0.31 9.17
CA ARG A 136 -18.31 -0.03 7.93
C ARG A 136 -16.89 0.45 8.24
N SER A 137 -16.74 1.46 9.10
CA SER A 137 -15.44 2.01 9.46
C SER A 137 -14.55 0.98 10.16
N LYS A 138 -15.11 0.16 11.06
CA LYS A 138 -14.40 -0.97 11.70
C LYS A 138 -13.93 -1.99 10.68
N ASN A 139 -14.78 -2.38 9.73
CA ASN A 139 -14.43 -3.34 8.69
C ASN A 139 -13.32 -2.81 7.78
N LEU A 140 -13.37 -1.52 7.42
CA LEU A 140 -12.27 -0.86 6.71
C LEU A 140 -10.98 -0.91 7.56
N ASN A 141 -11.05 -0.60 8.85
CA ASN A 141 -9.87 -0.61 9.73
C ASN A 141 -9.28 -2.03 9.93
N LEU A 142 -10.10 -3.06 10.08
CA LEU A 142 -9.62 -4.44 10.15
C LEU A 142 -8.97 -4.89 8.83
N TRP A 143 -9.54 -4.47 7.69
CA TRP A 143 -8.90 -4.69 6.39
C TRP A 143 -7.51 -4.03 6.33
N TRP A 144 -7.37 -2.83 6.90
CA TRP A 144 -6.10 -2.11 7.03
C TRP A 144 -5.10 -2.86 7.90
N GLU A 145 -5.47 -3.23 9.12
CA GLU A 145 -4.63 -4.01 10.04
C GLU A 145 -4.14 -5.32 9.42
N ARG A 146 -4.97 -5.98 8.62
CA ARG A 146 -4.57 -7.20 7.91
C ARG A 146 -3.57 -6.93 6.78
N LYS A 147 -3.65 -5.78 6.10
CA LYS A 147 -2.71 -5.42 5.02
C LYS A 147 -1.40 -4.80 5.54
N LEU A 148 -1.42 -4.13 6.70
CA LEU A 148 -0.27 -3.46 7.32
C LEU A 148 1.03 -4.30 7.38
N PRO A 149 1.01 -5.58 7.80
CA PRO A 149 2.21 -6.42 7.83
C PRO A 149 2.83 -6.68 6.46
N ARG A 150 2.02 -6.68 5.40
CA ARG A 150 2.49 -6.88 4.03
C ARG A 150 3.16 -5.60 3.50
N TRP A 151 2.62 -4.42 3.81
CA TRP A 151 3.22 -3.13 3.46
C TRP A 151 4.53 -2.87 4.21
N ASN A 152 4.57 -3.09 5.53
CA ASN A 152 5.81 -2.94 6.31
C ASN A 152 6.93 -3.88 5.82
N ARG A 153 6.57 -5.10 5.38
CA ARG A 153 7.52 -6.07 4.81
C ARG A 153 8.08 -5.61 3.46
N VAL A 154 7.25 -4.97 2.64
CA VAL A 154 7.69 -4.36 1.38
C VAL A 154 8.58 -3.16 1.71
N GLU A 155 8.16 -2.23 2.57
CA GLU A 155 8.94 -1.05 2.94
C GLU A 155 10.32 -1.41 3.49
N LEU A 156 10.42 -2.39 4.40
CA LEU A 156 11.71 -2.89 4.94
C LEU A 156 12.61 -3.56 3.89
N LYS A 157 12.04 -4.31 2.94
CA LYS A 157 12.82 -4.91 1.84
C LYS A 157 13.38 -3.84 0.90
N TRP A 158 12.63 -2.77 0.68
CA TRP A 158 13.01 -1.70 -0.24
C TRP A 158 14.01 -0.72 0.37
N THR A 159 13.90 -0.40 1.68
CA THR A 159 14.87 0.47 2.35
C THR A 159 16.26 -0.14 2.45
N ASN A 160 16.34 -1.47 2.55
CA ASN A 160 17.61 -2.17 2.77
C ASN A 160 18.35 -2.55 1.48
N ASN A 161 17.71 -2.43 0.31
CA ASN A 161 18.25 -2.94 -0.95
C ASN A 161 18.56 -1.86 -2.01
N TRP A 162 18.35 -0.57 -1.71
CA TRP A 162 18.58 0.52 -2.68
C TRP A 162 19.71 1.48 -2.26
N PRO A 163 20.86 1.50 -2.96
CA PRO A 163 22.00 2.31 -2.51
C PRO A 163 21.81 3.81 -2.66
N ASN A 164 21.07 4.32 -3.66
CA ASN A 164 21.02 5.77 -3.93
C ASN A 164 19.66 6.18 -4.54
N GLY A 165 18.74 6.68 -3.71
CA GLY A 165 17.43 7.18 -4.15
C GLY A 165 17.00 8.41 -3.36
N GLN A 166 17.56 9.57 -3.68
CA GLN A 166 17.27 10.83 -2.97
C GLN A 166 15.84 11.37 -3.22
N SER A 167 15.18 10.96 -4.31
CA SER A 167 13.80 11.37 -4.63
C SER A 167 12.76 10.69 -3.74
N LEU A 168 12.95 9.40 -3.43
CA LEU A 168 11.99 8.60 -2.65
C LEU A 168 12.07 8.85 -1.14
N ARG A 169 13.23 9.26 -0.59
CA ARG A 169 13.34 9.63 0.84
C ARG A 169 12.46 10.83 1.21
N LYS A 170 12.18 11.74 0.28
CA LYS A 170 11.24 12.85 0.50
C LYS A 170 9.80 12.34 0.56
N ALA A 171 9.42 11.38 -0.29
CA ALA A 171 8.09 10.77 -0.31
C ALA A 171 7.83 9.88 0.92
N THR A 172 8.77 9.01 1.30
CA THR A 172 8.64 8.18 2.52
C THR A 172 8.68 9.02 3.80
N ARG A 173 9.43 10.14 3.83
CA ARG A 173 9.40 11.07 4.97
C ARG A 173 8.05 11.81 5.09
N LEU A 174 7.35 12.05 3.97
CA LEU A 174 6.00 12.63 3.99
C LEU A 174 4.95 11.63 4.49
N VAL A 175 4.99 10.37 4.01
CA VAL A 175 4.07 9.30 4.43
C VAL A 175 4.32 8.87 5.88
N SER A 176 5.57 8.72 6.31
CA SER A 176 5.90 8.36 7.70
C SER A 176 5.62 9.48 8.71
N LYS A 177 5.72 10.77 8.33
CA LYS A 177 5.31 11.87 9.22
C LYS A 177 3.80 11.90 9.42
N THR A 178 3.02 11.74 8.35
CA THR A 178 1.55 11.67 8.46
C THR A 178 1.07 10.43 9.22
N CYS A 179 1.71 9.27 9.03
CA CYS A 179 1.39 8.08 9.83
C CYS A 179 1.79 8.23 11.30
N ARG A 180 2.96 8.80 11.62
CA ARG A 180 3.47 8.86 13.00
C ARG A 180 2.79 9.95 13.84
N GLN A 181 2.32 11.03 13.24
CA GLN A 181 1.57 12.08 13.95
C GLN A 181 0.16 11.62 14.37
N ASN A 182 -0.46 10.67 13.66
CA ASN A 182 -1.81 10.20 14.00
C ASN A 182 -1.87 8.98 14.92
N VAL A 183 -0.81 8.17 15.02
CA VAL A 183 -0.72 7.13 16.07
C VAL A 183 -0.65 7.77 17.46
N SER A 184 0.01 8.93 17.59
CA SER A 184 0.04 9.68 18.87
C SER A 184 -1.29 10.34 19.21
N HIS A 185 -2.10 10.72 18.21
CA HIS A 185 -3.41 11.36 18.43
C HIS A 185 -4.52 10.35 18.79
N CYS A 186 -4.32 9.06 18.51
CA CYS A 186 -5.22 7.97 18.92
C CYS A 186 -4.85 7.30 20.26
N LEU A 187 -3.71 7.65 20.87
CA LEU A 187 -3.28 7.11 22.17
C LEU A 187 -3.43 8.12 23.33
N LEU A 188 -3.94 9.33 23.06
CA LEU A 188 -4.11 10.42 24.03
C LEU A 188 -5.53 11.03 24.02
N SER A 189 -6.54 10.32 23.50
CA SER A 189 -7.96 10.64 23.65
C SER A 189 -8.74 9.35 23.81
#